data_AF-A0A933F4R3-F1
#
_entry.id   AF-A0A933F4R3-F1
#
_cell.length_a   1.000
_cell.length_b   1.000
_cell.length_c   1.000
_cell.angle_alpha   90.00
_cell.angle_beta   90.00
_cell.angle_gamma   90.00
#
_symmetry.space_group_name_H-M   'P 1'
#
loop_
_entity.id
_entity.type
_entity.pdbx_description
1 polymer ?
#
loop_
_entity_poly.entity_id
_entity_poly.type
_entity_poly.pdbx_seq_one_letter_code
_entity_poly.pdbx_strand_id
1 'polypeptide(L)'
;MMEDLDLKERVQHLLDTSINPGVAGHGGFVRLMDVQDNVVYLQMGGGCQGCGMADVTLKAGIETLIKEEIPEVTEVLDTTDHAAGRNPYYTPSKA
;
A
#
# COMPACT_ATOMS: atom_id res chain seq x y z
N MET A 1 10.79 -5.26 -21.04
CA MET A 1 10.17 -4.81 -19.78
C MET A 1 11.13 -3.82 -19.13
N MET A 2 10.99 -2.54 -19.46
CA MET A 2 11.76 -1.43 -18.88
C MET A 2 10.84 -0.46 -18.12
N GLU A 3 9.52 -0.59 -18.29
CA GLU A 3 8.51 0.30 -17.70
C GLU A 3 8.18 -0.08 -16.24
N ASP A 4 8.11 -1.37 -15.90
CA ASP A 4 7.76 -1.83 -14.54
C ASP A 4 8.83 -1.51 -13.49
N LEU A 5 10.11 -1.51 -13.90
CA LEU A 5 11.24 -1.17 -13.03
C LEU A 5 11.18 0.30 -12.62
N ASP A 6 10.86 1.18 -13.57
CA ASP A 6 10.74 2.62 -13.34
C ASP A 6 9.56 2.94 -12.41
N LEU A 7 8.41 2.28 -12.62
CA LEU A 7 7.25 2.42 -11.75
C LEU A 7 7.56 1.96 -10.32
N LYS A 8 8.22 0.80 -10.18
CA LYS A 8 8.62 0.25 -8.89
C LYS A 8 9.57 1.20 -8.15
N GLU A 9 10.56 1.75 -8.83
CA GLU A 9 11.51 2.70 -8.23
C GLU A 9 10.83 4.00 -7.80
N ARG A 10 9.94 4.55 -8.63
CA ARG A 10 9.15 5.74 -8.29
C ARG A 10 8.25 5.52 -7.08
N VAL A 11 7.51 4.42 -7.06
CA VAL A 11 6.65 4.03 -5.92
C VAL A 11 7.50 3.82 -4.67
N GLN A 12 8.63 3.13 -4.78
CA GLN A 12 9.54 2.87 -3.65
C GLN A 12 10.11 4.17 -3.07
N HIS A 13 10.47 5.13 -3.92
CA HIS A 13 10.98 6.43 -3.50
C HIS A 13 9.90 7.27 -2.80
N LEU A 14 8.68 7.26 -3.34
CA LEU A 14 7.52 7.91 -2.71
C LEU A 14 7.21 7.31 -1.33
N LEU A 15 7.26 5.97 -1.25
CA LEU A 15 7.04 5.25 -0.01
C LEU A 15 8.05 5.66 1.06
N ASP A 16 9.32 5.82 0.71
CA ASP A 16 10.37 6.16 1.69
C ASP A 16 10.34 7.64 2.11
N THR A 17 10.06 8.53 1.17
CA THR A 17 10.13 9.99 1.40
C THR A 17 8.85 10.60 1.95
N SER A 18 7.68 10.08 1.56
CA SER A 18 6.37 10.64 1.94
C SER A 18 5.57 9.73 2.86
N ILE A 19 5.52 8.43 2.59
CA ILE A 19 4.60 7.52 3.28
C ILE A 19 5.19 7.00 4.59
N ASN A 20 6.38 6.42 4.55
CA ASN A 20 7.10 5.88 5.70
C ASN A 20 7.22 6.89 6.85
N PRO A 21 7.56 8.18 6.67
CA PRO A 21 7.58 9.11 7.80
C PRO A 21 6.19 9.34 8.42
N GLY A 22 5.12 9.36 7.60
CA GLY A 22 3.75 9.48 8.08
C GLY A 22 3.29 8.26 8.88
N VAL A 23 3.61 7.05 8.40
CA VAL A 23 3.25 5.79 9.07
C VAL A 23 4.14 5.52 10.29
N ALA A 24 5.43 5.89 10.23
CA ALA A 24 6.37 5.77 11.34
C ALA A 24 5.93 6.62 12.54
N GLY A 25 5.29 7.77 12.30
CA GLY A 25 4.65 8.57 13.35
C GLY A 25 3.54 7.83 14.12
N HIS A 26 2.92 6.83 13.50
CA HIS A 26 1.95 5.91 14.11
C HIS A 26 2.56 4.58 14.59
N GLY A 27 3.89 4.44 14.48
CA GLY A 27 4.61 3.22 14.86
C GLY A 27 4.54 2.08 13.82
N GLY A 28 4.11 2.37 12.60
CA GLY A 28 4.10 1.43 11.48
C GLY A 28 5.06 1.82 10.35
N PHE A 29 5.08 1.02 9.30
CA PHE A 29 5.90 1.18 8.11
C PHE A 29 5.17 0.56 6.92
N VAL A 30 5.50 1.00 5.71
CA VAL A 30 4.95 0.44 4.48
C VAL A 30 6.07 -0.03 3.58
N ARG A 31 5.88 -1.19 2.96
CA ARG A 31 6.87 -1.78 2.07
C ARG A 31 6.24 -2.14 0.74
N LEU A 32 6.92 -1.77 -0.34
CA LEU A 32 6.56 -2.23 -1.67
C LEU A 32 6.89 -3.72 -1.79
N MET A 33 5.90 -4.55 -2.09
CA MET A 33 6.11 -5.96 -2.41
C MET A 33 6.38 -6.11 -3.90
N ASP A 34 5.44 -5.66 -4.72
CA ASP A 34 5.47 -5.89 -6.16
C ASP A 34 4.62 -4.87 -6.91
N VAL A 35 4.79 -4.79 -8.23
CA VAL A 35 4.03 -3.93 -9.12
C VAL A 35 3.76 -4.72 -10.39
N GLN A 36 2.49 -5.01 -10.69
CA GLN A 36 2.09 -5.77 -11.88
C GLN A 36 0.86 -5.12 -12.51
N ASP A 37 0.86 -4.96 -13.83
CA ASP A 37 -0.28 -4.42 -14.58
C ASP A 37 -0.76 -3.06 -14.02
N ASN A 38 0.17 -2.20 -13.60
CA ASN A 38 -0.11 -0.93 -12.90
C ASN A 38 -0.87 -1.08 -11.56
N VAL A 39 -0.87 -2.28 -10.99
CA VAL A 39 -1.37 -2.56 -9.65
C VAL A 39 -0.18 -2.65 -8.70
N VAL A 40 -0.21 -1.81 -7.66
CA VAL A 40 0.84 -1.73 -6.66
C VAL A 40 0.47 -2.62 -5.47
N TYR A 41 1.31 -3.59 -5.17
CA TYR A 41 1.16 -4.47 -4.01
C TYR A 41 2.03 -3.95 -2.86
N LEU A 42 1.37 -3.50 -1.79
CA LEU A 42 2.00 -2.98 -0.60
C LEU A 42 1.78 -3.92 0.57
N GLN A 43 2.75 -3.94 1.47
CA GLN A 43 2.64 -4.59 2.77
C GLN A 43 2.84 -3.53 3.84
N MET A 44 1.81 -3.27 4.65
CA MET A 44 1.93 -2.39 5.80
C MET A 44 2.25 -3.23 7.04
N GLY A 45 3.27 -2.84 7.77
CA GLY A 45 3.71 -3.55 8.97
C GLY A 45 3.91 -2.60 10.13
N GLY A 46 3.73 -3.08 11.36
CA GLY A 46 3.83 -2.22 12.54
C GLY A 46 2.64 -1.27 12.67
N GLY A 47 2.57 -0.60 13.82
CA GLY A 47 1.40 0.14 14.26
C GLY A 47 0.59 -0.67 15.26
N CYS A 48 -0.16 0.05 16.10
CA CYS A 48 -0.93 -0.50 17.19
C CYS A 48 -1.92 -1.57 16.67
N GLN A 49 -1.64 -2.84 16.96
CA GLN A 49 -2.31 -4.07 16.51
C GLN A 49 -3.78 -4.22 16.99
N GLY A 50 -4.53 -3.12 17.11
CA GLY A 50 -5.82 -3.14 17.80
C GLY A 50 -6.76 -1.95 17.62
N CYS A 51 -6.43 -0.96 16.78
CA CYS A 51 -7.31 0.20 16.53
C CYS A 51 -7.74 0.26 15.06
N GLY A 52 -8.75 -0.55 14.69
CA GLY A 52 -9.24 -0.69 13.31
C GLY A 52 -9.78 0.56 12.61
N MET A 53 -9.77 1.74 13.26
CA MET A 53 -10.14 3.02 12.63
C MET A 53 -8.93 3.81 12.07
N ALA A 54 -7.72 3.62 12.62
CA ALA A 54 -6.52 4.30 12.12
C ALA A 54 -6.12 3.77 10.74
N ASP A 55 -6.38 2.48 10.52
CA ASP A 55 -5.98 1.72 9.34
C ASP A 55 -6.62 2.20 8.03
N VAL A 56 -7.95 2.44 8.08
CA VAL A 56 -8.73 2.87 6.90
C VAL A 56 -8.29 4.25 6.41
N THR A 57 -7.97 5.16 7.33
CA THR A 57 -7.58 6.54 7.00
C THR A 57 -6.18 6.60 6.41
N LEU A 58 -5.26 5.78 6.93
CA LEU A 58 -3.89 5.65 6.41
C LEU A 58 -3.88 5.03 5.02
N LYS A 59 -4.58 3.91 4.81
CA LYS A 59 -4.65 3.25 3.50
C LYS A 59 -5.20 4.20 2.42
N ALA A 60 -6.28 4.91 2.72
CA ALA A 60 -6.87 5.87 1.78
C ALA A 60 -5.90 7.02 1.43
N GLY A 61 -5.13 7.52 2.42
CA GLY A 61 -4.11 8.53 2.19
C GLY A 61 -2.98 8.04 1.29
N ILE A 62 -2.49 6.82 1.53
CA ILE A 62 -1.44 6.17 0.73
C ILE A 62 -1.88 6.00 -0.73
N GLU A 63 -3.08 5.45 -0.94
CA GLU A 63 -3.62 5.25 -2.29
C GLU A 63 -3.78 6.57 -3.04
N THR A 64 -4.29 7.60 -2.36
CA THR A 64 -4.46 8.93 -2.95
C THR A 64 -3.12 9.52 -3.37
N LEU A 65 -2.12 9.48 -2.48
CA LEU A 65 -0.79 10.03 -2.75
C LEU A 65 -0.12 9.33 -3.93
N ILE A 66 -0.22 8.00 -4.00
CA ILE A 66 0.35 7.22 -5.11
C ILE A 66 -0.34 7.59 -6.43
N LYS A 67 -1.66 7.72 -6.44
CA LYS A 67 -2.42 8.11 -7.65
C LYS A 67 -2.15 9.56 -8.08
N GLU A 68 -1.90 10.47 -7.14
CA GLU A 68 -1.54 11.86 -7.45
C GLU A 68 -0.15 11.96 -8.08
N GLU A 69 0.85 11.27 -7.52
CA GLU A 69 2.24 11.34 -8.00
C GLU A 69 2.52 10.41 -9.18
N ILE A 70 1.76 9.31 -9.27
CA ILE A 70 1.89 8.26 -10.28
C ILE A 70 0.50 7.91 -10.79
N PRO A 71 -0.09 8.74 -11.67
CA PRO A 71 -1.43 8.51 -12.23
C PRO A 71 -1.50 7.27 -13.14
N GLU A 72 -0.36 6.66 -13.44
CA GLU A 72 -0.25 5.38 -14.15
C GLU A 72 -0.77 4.22 -13.28
N VAL A 73 -0.68 4.33 -11.95
CA VAL A 73 -1.17 3.31 -11.02
C VAL A 73 -2.70 3.25 -11.07
N THR A 74 -3.21 2.08 -11.44
CA THR A 74 -4.65 1.84 -11.55
C THR A 74 -5.25 1.46 -10.20
N GLU A 75 -4.54 0.63 -9.43
CA GLU A 75 -5.03 0.11 -8.15
C GLU A 75 -3.88 -0.09 -7.16
N VAL A 76 -4.17 0.08 -5.86
CA VAL A 76 -3.24 -0.18 -4.77
C VAL A 76 -3.82 -1.25 -3.87
N LEU A 77 -3.18 -2.41 -3.86
CA LEU A 77 -3.58 -3.56 -3.05
C LEU A 77 -2.69 -3.67 -1.82
N ASP A 78 -3.32 -3.73 -0.67
CA ASP A 78 -2.64 -4.06 0.58
C ASP A 78 -2.70 -5.57 0.79
N THR A 79 -1.53 -6.22 0.86
CA THR A 79 -1.41 -7.67 1.06
C THR A 79 -1.48 -8.08 2.54
N THR A 80 -1.64 -7.13 3.44
CA THR A 80 -1.61 -7.37 4.88
C THR A 80 -3.00 -7.62 5.43
N ASP A 81 -3.11 -8.64 6.27
CA ASP A 81 -4.36 -9.03 6.92
C ASP A 81 -4.62 -8.08 8.10
N HIS A 82 -5.15 -6.90 7.80
CA HIS A 82 -5.62 -5.94 8.81
C HIS A 82 -7.00 -6.36 9.40
N ALA A 83 -7.52 -7.50 8.96
CA ALA A 83 -8.86 -8.01 9.24
C ALA A 83 -8.88 -9.08 10.35
N ALA A 84 -8.12 -8.89 11.43
CA ALA A 84 -8.36 -9.59 12.70
C ALA A 84 -9.65 -9.07 13.39
N GLY A 85 -10.77 -9.09 12.66
CA GLY A 85 -12.05 -8.52 13.04
C GLY A 85 -13.18 -8.81 12.04
N ARG A 86 -13.25 -10.03 11.49
CA ARG A 86 -14.32 -10.56 10.62
C ARG A 86 -14.44 -9.87 9.26
N ASN A 87 -13.80 -10.46 8.25
CA ASN A 87 -14.41 -10.92 6.99
C ASN A 87 -13.40 -10.77 5.82
N PRO A 88 -12.86 -11.88 5.29
CA PRO A 88 -11.83 -11.86 4.26
C PRO A 88 -12.49 -11.76 2.90
N TYR A 89 -12.25 -10.69 2.15
CA TYR A 89 -12.52 -10.71 0.71
C TYR A 89 -11.35 -10.11 -0.05
N TYR A 90 -10.29 -10.91 -0.17
CA TYR A 90 -9.54 -10.99 -1.42
C TYR A 90 -9.56 -12.46 -1.87
N THR A 91 -10.61 -12.84 -2.59
CA THR A 91 -10.53 -13.99 -3.50
C THR A 91 -10.01 -13.44 -4.82
N PRO A 92 -8.79 -13.79 -5.26
CA PRO A 92 -8.43 -13.64 -6.65
C PRO A 92 -9.30 -14.63 -7.43
N SER A 93 -10.47 -14.18 -7.89
CA SER A 93 -11.29 -14.93 -8.83
C SER A 93 -10.53 -14.99 -10.15
N LYS A 94 -9.68 -16.02 -10.31
CA LYS A 94 -9.08 -16.38 -11.59
C LYS A 94 -9.44 -17.83 -11.91
N ALA A 95 -10.47 -17.94 -12.76
CA ALA A 95 -10.90 -19.04 -13.63
C ALA A 95 -11.26 -20.40 -13.01
#